data_AF-A0A9Q4HJS8-F1
#
_entry.id   AF-A0A9Q4HJS8-F1
#
_cell.length_a   1.000
_cell.length_b   1.000
_cell.length_c   1.000
_cell.angle_alpha   90.00
_cell.angle_beta   90.00
_cell.angle_gamma   90.00
#
_symmetry.space_group_name_H-M   'P 1'
#
loop_
_entity.id
_entity.type
_entity.pdbx_description
1 polymer ?
#
loop_
_entity_poly.entity_id
_entity_poly.type
_entity_poly.pdbx_seq_one_letter_code
_entity_poly.pdbx_strand_id
1 'polypeptide(L)'
;MDNLLRPIYQERASHPNTLAVIMIERRNKTSSLTDNFDAALLVIVKEADEPVFIKHYEFDQKTASLHVVTDSQIQEWILLGTNRRIIDWIVNGRVLFDRNEYIVELIDRLNTFPFAERKLKIGLEYGKLIRRYVEGKAFFEANQFLDAYNAVVHALHHLARIEVIDRGFHPETTVWSQVRQMEPQVYKLYSELIESHESLEKRLELLFLANDFLIHSKAEIGSAHLFEVMNEKDIWQFGELLQHPDLKHFTQDLGVMLDYLTDKGLINVCQIETKGQAVYHRGYSFKKDIDSDS
;
A
#
# COMPACT_ATOMS: atom_id res chain seq x y z
N MET A 1 7.41 -34.54 6.98
CA MET A 1 6.12 -33.83 6.93
C MET A 1 5.38 -34.19 5.64
N ASP A 2 6.10 -34.22 4.52
CA ASP A 2 5.65 -34.67 3.19
C ASP A 2 4.67 -35.84 3.18
N ASN A 3 4.99 -37.00 3.77
CA ASN A 3 4.11 -38.18 3.67
C ASN A 3 2.74 -37.99 4.34
N LEU A 4 2.65 -37.16 5.37
CA LEU A 4 1.41 -36.93 6.13
C LEU A 4 0.53 -35.87 5.44
N LEU A 5 1.14 -34.85 4.84
CA LEU A 5 0.44 -33.81 4.10
C LEU A 5 0.17 -34.19 2.63
N ARG A 6 0.81 -35.25 2.12
CA ARG A 6 0.68 -35.73 0.74
C ARG A 6 -0.75 -35.99 0.28
N PRO A 7 -1.60 -36.71 1.04
CA PRO A 7 -2.98 -36.90 0.62
C PRO A 7 -3.72 -35.57 0.44
N ILE A 8 -3.47 -34.61 1.36
CA ILE A 8 -4.13 -33.30 1.35
C ILE A 8 -3.72 -32.49 0.12
N TYR A 9 -2.41 -32.36 -0.16
CA TYR A 9 -2.00 -31.55 -1.31
C TYR A 9 -2.24 -32.24 -2.66
N GLN A 10 -2.23 -33.58 -2.73
CA GLN A 10 -2.53 -34.32 -3.97
C GLN A 10 -4.00 -34.16 -4.39
N GLU A 11 -4.92 -34.24 -3.44
CA GLU A 11 -6.35 -33.95 -3.69
C GLU A 11 -6.50 -32.54 -4.27
N ARG A 12 -5.85 -31.54 -3.67
CA ARG A 12 -5.91 -30.15 -4.13
C ARG A 12 -5.27 -29.95 -5.50
N ALA A 13 -4.09 -30.52 -5.73
CA ALA A 13 -3.38 -30.40 -7.01
C ALA A 13 -4.17 -31.02 -8.18
N SER A 14 -4.96 -32.06 -7.92
CA SER A 14 -5.80 -32.69 -8.95
C SER A 14 -7.00 -31.83 -9.39
N HIS A 15 -7.39 -30.85 -8.58
CA HIS A 15 -8.56 -30.03 -8.87
C HIS A 15 -8.28 -29.07 -10.05
N PRO A 16 -9.14 -28.99 -11.08
CA PRO A 16 -8.91 -28.14 -12.26
C PRO A 16 -8.72 -26.65 -11.94
N ASN A 17 -9.34 -26.19 -10.86
CA ASN A 17 -9.29 -24.82 -10.38
C ASN A 17 -7.98 -24.44 -9.65
N THR A 18 -7.14 -25.41 -9.30
CA THR A 18 -5.88 -25.16 -8.58
C THR A 18 -4.80 -24.70 -9.55
N LEU A 19 -4.20 -23.55 -9.26
CA LEU A 19 -3.08 -22.97 -10.01
C LEU A 19 -1.75 -23.44 -9.43
N ALA A 20 -1.58 -23.39 -8.11
CA ALA A 20 -0.33 -23.78 -7.47
C ALA A 20 -0.54 -24.34 -6.07
N VAL A 21 0.40 -25.17 -5.63
CA VAL A 21 0.51 -25.64 -4.25
C VAL A 21 1.95 -25.45 -3.79
N ILE A 22 2.14 -24.72 -2.70
CA ILE A 22 3.45 -24.44 -2.10
C ILE A 22 3.44 -24.93 -0.66
N MET A 23 4.55 -25.52 -0.21
CA MET A 23 4.75 -25.94 1.16
C MET A 23 5.92 -25.21 1.81
N ILE A 24 5.71 -24.83 3.07
CA ILE A 24 6.67 -24.11 3.89
C ILE A 24 6.83 -24.91 5.18
N GLU A 25 8.03 -25.40 5.44
CA GLU A 25 8.35 -26.04 6.72
C GLU A 25 8.98 -25.01 7.66
N ARG A 26 8.63 -25.08 8.93
CA ARG A 26 9.20 -24.20 9.94
C ARG A 26 10.70 -24.44 10.06
N ARG A 27 11.49 -23.44 9.65
CA ARG A 27 12.96 -23.52 9.72
C ARG A 27 13.49 -23.49 11.16
N ASN A 28 12.89 -22.64 12.02
CA ASN A 28 13.39 -22.37 13.39
C ASN A 28 12.22 -22.12 14.37
N LYS A 29 12.39 -22.46 15.66
CA LYS A 29 11.36 -22.24 16.71
C LYS A 29 10.97 -20.77 16.93
N THR A 30 11.81 -19.81 16.54
CA THR A 30 11.51 -18.38 16.66
C THR A 30 10.87 -17.77 15.41
N SER A 31 10.74 -18.55 14.32
CA SER A 31 10.17 -18.06 13.08
C SER A 31 8.65 -17.98 13.17
N SER A 32 8.11 -16.78 12.98
CA SER A 32 6.67 -16.53 12.79
C SER A 32 6.19 -16.81 11.36
N LEU A 33 7.09 -17.27 10.47
CA LEU A 33 6.80 -17.47 9.06
C LEU A 33 5.62 -18.42 8.82
N THR A 34 5.45 -19.43 9.67
CA THR A 34 4.37 -20.42 9.59
C THR A 34 3.31 -20.21 10.67
N ASP A 35 3.20 -19.02 11.29
CA ASP A 35 2.33 -18.77 12.46
C ASP A 35 2.56 -19.77 13.62
N ASN A 36 3.81 -20.20 13.80
CA ASN A 36 4.22 -21.23 14.76
C ASN A 36 3.73 -22.65 14.46
N PHE A 37 3.08 -22.90 13.31
CA PHE A 37 2.81 -24.25 12.83
C PHE A 37 4.10 -24.92 12.35
N ASP A 38 4.17 -26.25 12.40
CA ASP A 38 5.34 -26.99 11.91
C ASP A 38 5.44 -26.96 10.38
N ALA A 39 4.30 -26.86 9.69
CA ALA A 39 4.24 -26.56 8.26
C ALA A 39 3.04 -25.67 7.88
N ALA A 40 3.17 -24.99 6.76
CA ALA A 40 2.07 -24.31 6.08
C ALA A 40 1.98 -24.79 4.62
N LEU A 41 0.75 -25.00 4.15
CA LEU A 41 0.42 -25.26 2.76
C LEU A 41 -0.33 -24.05 2.21
N LEU A 42 0.17 -23.48 1.13
CA LEU A 42 -0.52 -22.47 0.34
C LEU A 42 -1.04 -23.13 -0.92
N VAL A 43 -2.35 -23.07 -1.13
CA VAL A 43 -3.03 -23.51 -2.35
C VAL A 43 -3.61 -22.28 -3.02
N ILE A 44 -3.11 -21.97 -4.21
CA ILE A 44 -3.62 -20.85 -5.01
C ILE A 44 -4.63 -21.43 -6.00
N VAL A 45 -5.85 -20.89 -5.99
CA VAL A 45 -6.94 -21.30 -6.89
C VAL A 45 -7.36 -20.14 -7.77
N LYS A 46 -7.92 -20.42 -8.95
CA LYS A 46 -8.36 -19.35 -9.85
C LYS A 46 -9.53 -18.56 -9.23
N GLU A 47 -10.57 -19.27 -8.79
CA GLU A 47 -11.80 -18.68 -8.24
C GLU A 47 -12.30 -19.45 -7.02
N ALA A 48 -12.95 -18.79 -6.07
CA ALA A 48 -13.62 -19.43 -4.94
C ALA A 48 -14.68 -18.48 -4.36
N ASP A 49 -15.69 -19.04 -3.67
CA ASP A 49 -16.71 -18.24 -2.99
C ASP A 49 -16.10 -17.34 -1.90
N GLU A 50 -15.10 -17.85 -1.18
CA GLU A 50 -14.31 -17.10 -0.20
C GLU A 50 -12.90 -16.84 -0.75
N PRO A 51 -12.42 -15.58 -0.76
CA PRO A 51 -11.10 -15.24 -1.30
C PRO A 51 -9.94 -15.84 -0.50
N VAL A 52 -10.16 -16.09 0.79
CA VAL A 52 -9.20 -16.71 1.71
C VAL A 52 -9.93 -17.70 2.59
N PHE A 53 -9.48 -18.94 2.57
CA PHE A 53 -10.01 -20.00 3.41
C PHE A 53 -8.87 -20.72 4.14
N ILE A 54 -8.99 -20.87 5.45
CA ILE A 54 -7.92 -21.41 6.31
C ILE A 54 -8.41 -22.62 7.09
N LYS A 55 -7.61 -23.68 7.10
CA LYS A 55 -7.80 -24.86 7.97
C LYS A 55 -6.54 -25.15 8.76
N HIS A 56 -6.71 -25.58 10.00
CA HIS A 56 -5.62 -26.08 10.83
C HIS A 56 -5.76 -27.58 11.01
N TYR A 57 -4.61 -28.26 10.99
CA TYR A 57 -4.48 -29.69 11.22
C TYR A 57 -3.52 -29.91 12.38
N GLU A 58 -3.82 -30.95 13.16
CA GLU A 58 -2.96 -31.46 14.21
C GLU A 58 -2.88 -32.98 14.06
N PHE A 59 -1.67 -33.52 14.12
CA PHE A 59 -1.39 -34.95 14.00
C PHE A 59 -0.02 -35.26 14.61
N ASP A 60 0.12 -36.36 15.34
CA ASP A 60 1.41 -36.82 15.91
C ASP A 60 2.23 -35.70 16.61
N GLN A 61 1.57 -34.88 17.44
CA GLN A 61 2.16 -33.70 18.12
C GLN A 61 2.75 -32.64 17.17
N LYS A 62 2.34 -32.67 15.91
CA LYS A 62 2.70 -31.70 14.88
C LYS A 62 1.47 -30.95 14.42
N THR A 63 1.71 -29.77 13.88
CA THR A 63 0.69 -28.82 13.47
C THR A 63 0.94 -28.39 12.03
N ALA A 64 -0.12 -28.25 11.24
CA ALA A 64 -0.05 -27.68 9.91
C ALA A 64 -1.20 -26.72 9.61
N SER A 65 -0.94 -25.65 8.88
CA SER A 65 -1.98 -24.77 8.35
C SER A 65 -2.15 -24.97 6.85
N LEU A 66 -3.39 -24.93 6.36
CA LEU A 66 -3.72 -24.89 4.94
C LEU A 66 -4.40 -23.56 4.66
N HIS A 67 -3.82 -22.81 3.73
CA HIS A 67 -4.34 -21.55 3.22
C HIS A 67 -4.74 -21.78 1.78
N VAL A 68 -6.04 -21.72 1.48
CA VAL A 68 -6.56 -21.68 0.11
C VAL A 68 -6.87 -20.23 -0.21
N VAL A 69 -6.25 -19.69 -1.27
CA VAL A 69 -6.32 -18.27 -1.62
C VAL A 69 -6.63 -18.13 -3.11
N THR A 70 -7.54 -17.23 -3.47
CA THR A 70 -7.81 -16.93 -4.88
C THR A 70 -6.67 -16.15 -5.52
N ASP A 71 -6.44 -16.35 -6.82
CA ASP A 71 -5.48 -15.57 -7.61
C ASP A 71 -5.74 -14.07 -7.43
N SER A 72 -6.99 -13.62 -7.58
CA SER A 72 -7.39 -12.22 -7.37
C SER A 72 -6.92 -11.64 -6.02
N GLN A 73 -6.96 -12.43 -4.95
CA GLN A 73 -6.50 -12.00 -3.63
C GLN A 73 -4.97 -11.95 -3.54
N ILE A 74 -4.26 -12.89 -4.17
CA ILE A 74 -2.80 -12.84 -4.32
C ILE A 74 -2.39 -11.57 -5.06
N GLN A 75 -3.04 -11.29 -6.18
CA GLN A 75 -2.77 -10.08 -6.98
C GLN A 75 -3.01 -8.80 -6.18
N GLU A 76 -4.11 -8.75 -5.41
CA GLU A 76 -4.39 -7.62 -4.54
C GLU A 76 -3.33 -7.45 -3.44
N TRP A 77 -2.87 -8.54 -2.80
CA TRP A 77 -1.82 -8.44 -1.78
C TRP A 77 -0.48 -7.95 -2.34
N ILE A 78 -0.11 -8.39 -3.54
CA ILE A 78 1.07 -7.89 -4.26
C ILE A 78 0.90 -6.39 -4.55
N LEU A 79 -0.26 -6.01 -5.11
CA LEU A 79 -0.59 -4.63 -5.46
C LEU A 79 -0.57 -3.70 -4.24
N LEU A 80 -1.10 -4.14 -3.09
CA LEU A 80 -1.14 -3.34 -1.87
C LEU A 80 0.12 -3.49 -1.00
N GLY A 81 1.00 -4.44 -1.32
CA GLY A 81 2.19 -4.74 -0.51
C GLY A 81 1.83 -5.28 0.87
N THR A 82 0.69 -5.96 0.98
CA THR A 82 0.16 -6.54 2.22
C THR A 82 0.48 -8.04 2.28
N ASN A 83 0.26 -8.64 3.45
CA ASN A 83 0.43 -10.08 3.65
C ASN A 83 1.80 -10.62 3.21
N ARG A 84 2.86 -9.95 3.68
CA ARG A 84 4.28 -10.29 3.40
C ARG A 84 4.63 -11.76 3.63
N ARG A 85 3.92 -12.42 4.56
CA ARG A 85 4.08 -13.85 4.82
C ARG A 85 3.75 -14.69 3.60
N ILE A 86 2.62 -14.43 2.94
CA ILE A 86 2.23 -15.14 1.72
C ILE A 86 3.21 -14.83 0.58
N ILE A 87 3.68 -13.59 0.48
CA ILE A 87 4.71 -13.23 -0.51
C ILE A 87 6.01 -14.00 -0.27
N ASP A 88 6.47 -14.08 0.98
CA ASP A 88 7.65 -14.87 1.33
C ASP A 88 7.45 -16.36 1.00
N TRP A 89 6.26 -16.91 1.29
CA TRP A 89 5.92 -18.28 0.94
C TRP A 89 6.01 -18.55 -0.57
N ILE A 90 5.55 -17.61 -1.40
CA ILE A 90 5.64 -17.71 -2.86
C ILE A 90 7.09 -17.70 -3.34
N VAL A 91 7.93 -16.82 -2.77
CA VAL A 91 9.32 -16.65 -3.19
C VAL A 91 10.23 -17.77 -2.65
N ASN A 92 10.03 -18.19 -1.41
CA ASN A 92 10.97 -19.04 -0.65
C ASN A 92 10.42 -20.44 -0.33
N GLY A 93 9.15 -20.70 -0.63
CA GLY A 93 8.50 -21.97 -0.36
C GLY A 93 8.84 -23.05 -1.38
N ARG A 94 8.65 -24.31 -0.99
CA ARG A 94 8.83 -25.46 -1.88
C ARG A 94 7.57 -25.64 -2.72
N VAL A 95 7.68 -25.41 -4.02
CA VAL A 95 6.59 -25.66 -4.98
C VAL A 95 6.34 -27.16 -5.10
N LEU A 96 5.12 -27.60 -4.79
CA LEU A 96 4.67 -28.98 -4.90
C LEU A 96 3.86 -29.24 -6.17
N PHE A 97 3.19 -28.20 -6.69
CA PHE A 97 2.42 -28.21 -7.92
C PHE A 97 2.37 -26.80 -8.51
N ASP A 98 2.51 -26.68 -9.83
CA ASP A 98 2.45 -25.41 -10.54
C ASP A 98 1.84 -25.63 -11.93
N ARG A 99 0.66 -25.05 -12.15
CA ARG A 99 -0.08 -25.17 -13.40
C ARG A 99 0.37 -24.07 -14.35
N ASN A 100 0.86 -24.46 -15.52
CA ASN A 100 1.30 -23.53 -16.57
C ASN A 100 2.33 -22.50 -16.06
N GLU A 101 3.23 -22.90 -15.17
CA GLU A 101 4.32 -22.04 -14.66
C GLU A 101 3.83 -20.76 -13.94
N TYR A 102 2.61 -20.80 -13.37
CA TYR A 102 2.00 -19.67 -12.65
C TYR A 102 2.91 -19.09 -11.56
N ILE A 103 3.61 -19.92 -10.76
CA ILE A 103 4.52 -19.41 -9.72
C ILE A 103 5.74 -18.73 -10.32
N VAL A 104 6.26 -19.24 -11.44
CA VAL A 104 7.41 -18.65 -12.14
C VAL A 104 7.05 -17.24 -12.62
N GLU A 105 5.91 -17.10 -13.33
CA GLU A 105 5.40 -15.81 -13.79
C GLU A 105 5.16 -14.83 -12.63
N LEU A 106 4.66 -15.34 -11.50
CA LEU A 106 4.39 -14.53 -10.31
C LEU A 106 5.67 -14.00 -9.67
N ILE A 107 6.72 -14.84 -9.57
CA ILE A 107 8.03 -14.44 -9.05
C ILE A 107 8.70 -13.42 -9.99
N ASP A 108 8.62 -13.61 -11.31
CA ASP A 108 9.16 -12.66 -12.28
C ASP A 108 8.49 -11.29 -12.18
N ARG A 109 7.17 -11.26 -11.96
CA ARG A 109 6.45 -10.02 -11.70
C ARG A 109 6.88 -9.35 -10.40
N LEU A 110 7.07 -10.11 -9.32
CA LEU A 110 7.57 -9.58 -8.05
C LEU A 110 8.98 -8.96 -8.17
N ASN A 111 9.79 -9.42 -9.13
CA ASN A 111 11.12 -8.90 -9.39
C ASN A 111 11.13 -7.66 -10.30
N THR A 112 10.14 -7.49 -11.17
CA THR A 112 10.13 -6.45 -12.23
C THR A 112 9.41 -5.14 -11.84
N PHE A 113 8.68 -5.13 -10.72
CA PHE A 113 7.89 -4.02 -10.16
C PHE A 113 7.30 -3.03 -11.22
N PRO A 114 6.20 -3.42 -11.91
CA PRO A 114 5.66 -2.69 -13.05
C PRO A 114 5.29 -1.22 -12.76
N PHE A 115 5.51 -0.32 -13.72
CA PHE A 115 5.29 1.13 -13.56
C PHE A 115 3.86 1.52 -13.17
N ALA A 116 2.85 0.89 -13.76
CA ALA A 116 1.45 1.17 -13.42
C ALA A 116 1.14 0.86 -11.94
N GLU A 117 1.68 -0.24 -11.42
CA GLU A 117 1.53 -0.61 -10.00
C GLU A 117 2.28 0.37 -9.09
N ARG A 118 3.44 0.87 -9.54
CA ARG A 118 4.20 1.89 -8.82
C ARG A 118 3.42 3.17 -8.66
N LYS A 119 2.80 3.65 -9.75
CA LYS A 119 1.97 4.87 -9.73
C LYS A 119 0.80 4.76 -8.74
N LEU A 120 0.08 3.64 -8.79
CA LEU A 120 -1.00 3.37 -7.84
C LEU A 120 -0.48 3.38 -6.39
N LYS A 121 0.58 2.63 -6.10
CA LYS A 121 1.14 2.53 -4.74
C LYS A 121 1.67 3.87 -4.24
N ILE A 122 2.34 4.65 -5.09
CA ILE A 122 2.77 6.02 -4.76
C ILE A 122 1.56 6.85 -4.36
N GLY A 123 0.46 6.79 -5.13
CA GLY A 123 -0.77 7.49 -4.79
C GLY A 123 -1.37 7.08 -3.44
N LEU A 124 -1.38 5.78 -3.14
CA LEU A 124 -1.86 5.28 -1.84
C LEU A 124 -0.98 5.73 -0.67
N GLU A 125 0.34 5.73 -0.82
CA GLU A 125 1.24 6.24 0.22
C GLU A 125 1.16 7.77 0.34
N TYR A 126 0.92 8.48 -0.77
CA TYR A 126 0.75 9.93 -0.78
C TYR A 126 -0.51 10.38 -0.05
N GLY A 127 -1.63 9.68 -0.22
CA GLY A 127 -2.85 9.94 0.55
C GLY A 127 -2.65 9.79 2.05
N LYS A 128 -1.95 8.72 2.48
CA LYS A 128 -1.60 8.50 3.90
C LYS A 128 -0.62 9.53 4.42
N LEU A 129 0.36 9.94 3.61
CA LEU A 129 1.30 11.01 3.94
C LEU A 129 0.55 12.32 4.22
N ILE A 130 -0.35 12.75 3.32
CA ILE A 130 -1.15 13.96 3.49
C ILE A 130 -1.99 13.85 4.76
N ARG A 131 -2.70 12.73 4.97
CA ARG A 131 -3.51 12.51 6.18
C ARG A 131 -2.69 12.73 7.44
N ARG A 132 -1.54 12.06 7.56
CA ARG A 132 -0.69 12.12 8.74
C ARG A 132 -0.10 13.51 8.95
N TYR A 133 0.20 14.22 7.87
CA TYR A 133 0.62 15.62 7.95
C TYR A 133 -0.48 16.52 8.51
N VAL A 134 -1.71 16.44 7.96
CA VAL A 134 -2.85 17.27 8.39
C VAL A 134 -3.24 16.97 9.85
N GLU A 135 -3.36 15.69 10.21
CA GLU A 135 -3.63 15.26 11.60
C GLU A 135 -2.52 15.74 12.55
N GLY A 136 -1.25 15.56 12.17
CA GLY A 136 -0.11 15.98 12.97
C GLY A 136 -0.09 17.48 13.20
N LYS A 137 -0.39 18.27 12.18
CA LYS A 137 -0.44 19.73 12.28
C LYS A 137 -1.56 20.19 13.22
N ALA A 138 -2.73 19.57 13.15
CA ALA A 138 -3.83 19.84 14.07
C ALA A 138 -3.46 19.53 15.53
N PHE A 139 -2.78 18.40 15.78
CA PHE A 139 -2.28 18.08 17.12
C PHE A 139 -1.23 19.09 17.61
N PHE A 140 -0.33 19.52 16.73
CA PHE A 140 0.70 20.51 17.06
C PHE A 140 0.09 21.85 17.46
N GLU A 141 -0.88 22.36 16.67
CA GLU A 141 -1.61 23.59 16.96
C GLU A 141 -2.43 23.50 18.27
N ALA A 142 -2.88 22.30 18.64
CA ALA A 142 -3.55 22.01 19.90
C ALA A 142 -2.59 21.74 21.09
N ASN A 143 -1.27 21.96 20.91
CA ASN A 143 -0.21 21.66 21.89
C ASN A 143 -0.16 20.19 22.35
N GLN A 144 -0.70 19.25 21.55
CA GLN A 144 -0.62 17.81 21.78
C GLN A 144 0.64 17.23 21.13
N PHE A 145 1.81 17.59 21.67
CA PHE A 145 3.09 17.32 21.00
C PHE A 145 3.43 15.82 20.84
N LEU A 146 2.96 14.95 21.74
CA LEU A 146 3.20 13.50 21.62
C LEU A 146 2.41 12.87 20.47
N ASP A 147 1.17 13.32 20.26
CA ASP A 147 0.34 12.88 19.14
C ASP A 147 0.85 13.46 17.82
N ALA A 148 1.26 14.74 17.83
CA ALA A 148 1.92 15.36 16.69
C ALA A 148 3.22 14.62 16.30
N TYR A 149 4.03 14.21 17.29
CA TYR A 149 5.23 13.39 17.06
C TYR A 149 4.88 12.06 16.38
N ASN A 150 3.89 11.35 16.89
CA ASN A 150 3.46 10.07 16.31
C ASN A 150 3.02 10.25 14.84
N ALA A 151 2.23 11.29 14.57
CA ALA A 151 1.79 11.62 13.22
C ALA A 151 2.96 11.96 12.28
N VAL A 152 3.94 12.76 12.73
CA VAL A 152 5.15 13.09 11.94
C VAL A 152 5.99 11.86 11.64
N VAL A 153 6.17 10.95 12.60
CA VAL A 153 6.87 9.68 12.39
C VAL A 153 6.19 8.87 11.26
N HIS A 154 4.86 8.79 11.28
CA HIS A 154 4.12 8.09 10.22
C HIS A 154 4.19 8.82 8.87
N ALA A 155 4.08 10.14 8.85
CA ALA A 155 4.23 10.94 7.63
C ALA A 155 5.61 10.70 6.98
N LEU A 156 6.70 10.80 7.75
CA LEU A 156 8.05 10.53 7.28
C LEU A 156 8.21 9.08 6.79
N HIS A 157 7.54 8.11 7.41
CA HIS A 157 7.55 6.72 6.95
C HIS A 157 6.82 6.53 5.61
N HIS A 158 5.69 7.21 5.39
CA HIS A 158 5.00 7.17 4.09
C HIS A 158 5.83 7.85 3.00
N LEU A 159 6.45 9.00 3.31
CA LEU A 159 7.37 9.67 2.39
C LEU A 159 8.55 8.76 2.02
N ALA A 160 9.18 8.11 3.00
CA ALA A 160 10.23 7.13 2.78
C ALA A 160 9.80 6.00 1.82
N ARG A 161 8.57 5.50 1.94
CA ARG A 161 8.02 4.47 1.04
C ARG A 161 7.83 5.00 -0.38
N ILE A 162 7.35 6.25 -0.53
CA ILE A 162 7.22 6.91 -1.84
C ILE A 162 8.59 6.95 -2.54
N GLU A 163 9.65 7.41 -1.86
CA GLU A 163 11.00 7.49 -2.45
C GLU A 163 11.52 6.15 -2.97
N VAL A 164 11.25 5.07 -2.22
CA VAL A 164 11.69 3.72 -2.59
C VAL A 164 10.90 3.22 -3.81
N ILE A 165 9.57 3.43 -3.82
CA ILE A 165 8.71 3.01 -4.94
C ILE A 165 9.04 3.79 -6.22
N ASP A 166 9.23 5.10 -6.12
CA ASP A 166 9.54 5.98 -7.26
C ASP A 166 10.80 5.50 -7.99
N ARG A 167 11.81 5.07 -7.22
CA ARG A 167 13.07 4.49 -7.74
C ARG A 167 12.95 3.06 -8.29
N GLY A 168 11.76 2.46 -8.25
CA GLY A 168 11.52 1.13 -8.82
C GLY A 168 11.71 -0.03 -7.84
N PHE A 169 11.82 0.25 -6.54
CA PHE A 169 12.06 -0.76 -5.51
C PHE A 169 10.84 -0.96 -4.61
N HIS A 170 10.62 -2.19 -4.16
CA HIS A 170 9.59 -2.47 -3.16
C HIS A 170 10.06 -1.98 -1.77
N PRO A 171 9.23 -1.23 -1.02
CA PRO A 171 9.57 -0.83 0.34
C PRO A 171 9.66 -2.03 1.29
N GLU A 172 10.83 -2.20 1.89
CA GLU A 172 11.11 -3.25 2.85
C GLU A 172 10.63 -2.90 4.27
N THR A 173 10.70 -3.86 5.20
CA THR A 173 10.46 -3.60 6.63
C THR A 173 11.46 -2.58 7.18
N THR A 174 12.70 -2.64 6.72
CA THR A 174 13.80 -1.73 7.09
C THR A 174 13.93 -0.59 6.07
N VAL A 175 12.81 0.08 5.75
CA VAL A 175 12.74 1.13 4.71
C VAL A 175 13.80 2.22 4.90
N TRP A 176 14.14 2.58 6.15
CA TRP A 176 15.16 3.59 6.45
C TRP A 176 16.56 3.21 5.97
N SER A 177 16.90 1.91 5.90
CA SER A 177 18.16 1.45 5.32
C SER A 177 18.19 1.70 3.80
N GLN A 178 17.05 1.49 3.12
CA GLN A 178 16.91 1.78 1.69
C GLN A 178 17.02 3.29 1.44
N VAL A 179 16.22 4.08 2.17
CA VAL A 179 16.18 5.54 2.03
C VAL A 179 17.50 6.21 2.39
N ARG A 180 18.26 5.70 3.36
CA ARG A 180 19.59 6.26 3.69
C ARG A 180 20.54 6.29 2.50
N GLN A 181 20.47 5.29 1.63
CA GLN A 181 21.30 5.22 0.41
C GLN A 181 20.65 5.98 -0.75
N MET A 182 19.32 5.90 -0.84
CA MET A 182 18.56 6.45 -1.95
C MET A 182 18.34 7.96 -1.79
N GLU A 183 17.66 8.38 -0.73
CA GLU A 183 17.28 9.77 -0.45
C GLU A 183 17.77 10.21 0.93
N PRO A 184 19.07 10.54 1.08
CA PRO A 184 19.67 10.90 2.37
C PRO A 184 19.00 12.10 3.05
N GLN A 185 18.38 13.00 2.28
CA GLN A 185 17.67 14.17 2.82
C GLN A 185 16.44 13.75 3.64
N VAL A 186 15.65 12.80 3.14
CA VAL A 186 14.48 12.26 3.85
C VAL A 186 14.92 11.49 5.10
N TYR A 187 16.00 10.70 5.00
CA TYR A 187 16.59 10.04 6.16
C TYR A 187 17.03 11.05 7.23
N LYS A 188 17.66 12.16 6.82
CA LYS A 188 18.13 13.19 7.75
C LYS A 188 16.99 13.80 8.55
N LEU A 189 15.82 14.04 7.97
CA LEU A 189 14.67 14.57 8.71
C LEU A 189 14.26 13.65 9.87
N TYR A 190 14.23 12.33 9.63
CA TYR A 190 13.95 11.36 10.68
C TYR A 190 15.06 11.32 11.75
N SER A 191 16.32 11.44 11.35
CA SER A 191 17.47 11.56 12.27
C SER A 191 17.32 12.79 13.17
N GLU A 192 17.06 13.97 12.59
CA GLU A 192 16.91 15.23 13.33
C GLU A 192 15.73 15.18 14.31
N LEU A 193 14.63 14.50 13.94
CA LEU A 193 13.52 14.28 14.86
C LEU A 193 13.94 13.57 16.15
N ILE A 194 14.85 12.60 16.05
CA ILE A 194 15.27 11.74 17.16
C ILE A 194 16.46 12.33 17.91
N GLU A 195 17.46 12.79 17.17
CA GLU A 195 18.81 13.08 17.67
C GLU A 195 19.02 14.55 18.05
N SER A 196 18.19 15.47 17.56
CA SER A 196 18.35 16.90 17.86
C SER A 196 18.18 17.18 19.36
N HIS A 197 19.01 18.09 19.87
CA HIS A 197 18.99 18.56 21.25
C HIS A 197 17.92 19.62 21.53
N GLU A 198 17.16 20.02 20.52
CA GLU A 198 16.07 20.99 20.68
C GLU A 198 14.86 20.42 21.43
N SER A 199 13.99 21.30 21.92
CA SER A 199 12.71 20.89 22.51
C SER A 199 11.88 20.13 21.47
N LEU A 200 11.00 19.23 21.93
CA LEU A 200 10.12 18.47 21.04
C LEU A 200 9.28 19.41 20.16
N GLU A 201 8.74 20.48 20.73
CA GLU A 201 7.99 21.52 20.02
C GLU A 201 8.76 22.09 18.82
N LYS A 202 10.02 22.53 19.02
CA LYS A 202 10.84 23.12 17.95
C LYS A 202 11.23 22.10 16.89
N ARG A 203 11.55 20.87 17.29
CA ARG A 203 11.80 19.77 16.34
C ARG A 203 10.57 19.53 15.47
N LEU A 204 9.37 19.50 16.06
CA LEU A 204 8.12 19.31 15.31
C LEU A 204 7.82 20.50 14.39
N GLU A 205 7.99 21.73 14.86
CA GLU A 205 7.80 22.94 14.07
C GLU A 205 8.65 22.91 12.78
N LEU A 206 9.94 22.65 12.91
CA LEU A 206 10.87 22.55 11.78
C LEU A 206 10.48 21.40 10.83
N LEU A 207 10.06 20.26 11.38
CA LEU A 207 9.66 19.11 10.58
C LEU A 207 8.34 19.31 9.84
N PHE A 208 7.38 20.04 10.39
CA PHE A 208 6.16 20.39 9.66
C PHE A 208 6.46 21.33 8.48
N LEU A 209 7.40 22.26 8.63
CA LEU A 209 7.86 23.11 7.53
C LEU A 209 8.53 22.28 6.44
N ALA A 210 9.46 21.39 6.80
CA ALA A 210 10.13 20.51 5.84
C ALA A 210 9.16 19.53 5.16
N ASN A 211 8.22 18.96 5.91
CA ASN A 211 7.22 18.05 5.36
C ASN A 211 6.26 18.76 4.39
N ASP A 212 5.79 19.99 4.67
CA ASP A 212 4.89 20.68 3.72
C ASP A 212 5.57 20.88 2.35
N PHE A 213 6.86 21.26 2.36
CA PHE A 213 7.65 21.38 1.14
C PHE A 213 7.78 20.05 0.41
N LEU A 214 8.08 18.95 1.13
CA LEU A 214 8.27 17.62 0.53
C LEU A 214 6.95 17.02 0.03
N ILE A 215 5.84 17.25 0.72
CA ILE A 215 4.53 16.80 0.25
C ILE A 215 4.16 17.53 -1.03
N HIS A 216 4.43 18.84 -1.09
CA HIS A 216 4.20 19.62 -2.30
C HIS A 216 5.10 19.17 -3.47
N SER A 217 6.40 18.95 -3.23
CA SER A 217 7.33 18.53 -4.29
C SER A 217 7.00 17.15 -4.86
N LYS A 218 6.26 16.32 -4.11
CA LYS A 218 5.78 15.00 -4.52
C LYS A 218 4.36 15.00 -5.06
N ALA A 219 3.70 16.16 -5.18
CA ALA A 219 2.28 16.21 -5.55
C ALA A 219 1.98 15.67 -6.95
N GLU A 220 2.85 15.93 -7.93
CA GLU A 220 2.70 15.43 -9.29
C GLU A 220 2.74 13.90 -9.33
N ILE A 221 3.82 13.29 -8.84
CA ILE A 221 3.96 11.82 -8.81
C ILE A 221 2.93 11.17 -7.87
N GLY A 222 2.66 11.82 -6.73
CA GLY A 222 1.75 11.39 -5.67
C GLY A 222 0.30 11.38 -6.10
N SER A 223 -0.07 12.23 -7.06
CA SER A 223 -1.45 12.37 -7.53
C SER A 223 -1.66 11.85 -8.94
N ALA A 224 -0.60 11.36 -9.60
CA ALA A 224 -0.65 10.93 -11.00
C ALA A 224 -1.78 9.93 -11.29
N HIS A 225 -1.99 8.93 -10.42
CA HIS A 225 -3.08 7.96 -10.58
C HIS A 225 -4.48 8.61 -10.45
N LEU A 226 -4.64 9.51 -9.48
CA LEU A 226 -5.89 10.26 -9.31
C LEU A 226 -6.14 11.18 -10.51
N PHE A 227 -5.10 11.83 -11.01
CA PHE A 227 -5.19 12.72 -12.16
C PHE A 227 -5.51 11.98 -13.45
N GLU A 228 -5.03 10.75 -13.64
CA GLU A 228 -5.45 9.91 -14.77
C GLU A 228 -6.96 9.67 -14.76
N VAL A 229 -7.50 9.24 -13.62
CA VAL A 229 -8.97 9.06 -13.46
C VAL A 229 -9.71 10.38 -13.65
N MET A 230 -9.23 11.46 -13.03
CA MET A 230 -9.90 12.76 -13.14
C MET A 230 -9.87 13.34 -14.57
N ASN A 231 -8.94 12.92 -15.42
CA ASN A 231 -8.87 13.34 -16.83
C ASN A 231 -9.90 12.63 -17.72
N GLU A 232 -10.57 11.57 -17.26
CA GLU A 232 -11.58 10.86 -18.05
C GLU A 232 -12.88 11.66 -18.22
N LYS A 233 -13.11 12.67 -17.38
CA LYS A 233 -14.32 13.52 -17.39
C LYS A 233 -13.99 14.93 -16.90
N ASP A 234 -14.65 15.94 -17.47
CA ASP A 234 -14.38 17.33 -17.12
C ASP A 234 -14.71 17.70 -15.66
N ILE A 235 -15.80 17.18 -15.11
CA ILE A 235 -16.26 17.48 -13.74
C ILE A 235 -16.70 16.21 -13.03
N TRP A 236 -16.15 16.00 -11.85
CA TRP A 236 -16.46 14.89 -10.96
C TRP A 236 -17.19 15.36 -9.71
N GLN A 237 -18.24 14.64 -9.31
CA GLN A 237 -18.74 14.71 -7.94
C GLN A 237 -17.94 13.75 -7.05
N PHE A 238 -17.83 14.06 -5.76
CA PHE A 238 -17.11 13.21 -4.81
C PHE A 238 -17.63 11.76 -4.79
N GLY A 239 -18.95 11.58 -4.86
CA GLY A 239 -19.57 10.26 -4.91
C GLY A 239 -19.21 9.45 -6.16
N GLU A 240 -18.99 10.11 -7.29
CA GLU A 240 -18.56 9.46 -8.54
C GLU A 240 -17.10 8.96 -8.41
N LEU A 241 -16.20 9.78 -7.84
CA LEU A 241 -14.82 9.38 -7.60
C LEU A 241 -14.73 8.21 -6.62
N LEU A 242 -15.55 8.22 -5.56
CA LEU A 242 -15.60 7.12 -4.59
C LEU A 242 -16.04 5.79 -5.22
N GLN A 243 -16.89 5.84 -6.25
CA GLN A 243 -17.40 4.64 -6.93
C GLN A 243 -16.50 4.20 -8.09
N HIS A 244 -15.49 5.00 -8.46
CA HIS A 244 -14.61 4.68 -9.57
C HIS A 244 -13.79 3.42 -9.28
N PRO A 245 -13.78 2.39 -10.14
CA PRO A 245 -13.08 1.14 -9.89
C PRO A 245 -11.58 1.32 -9.61
N ASP A 246 -10.93 2.25 -10.33
CA ASP A 246 -9.50 2.53 -10.17
C ASP A 246 -9.16 3.34 -8.91
N LEU A 247 -10.17 3.90 -8.24
CA LEU A 247 -10.01 4.62 -6.97
C LEU A 247 -10.50 3.82 -5.76
N LYS A 248 -10.92 2.55 -5.93
CA LYS A 248 -11.47 1.72 -4.84
C LYS A 248 -10.58 1.69 -3.59
N HIS A 249 -9.26 1.70 -3.78
CA HIS A 249 -8.27 1.66 -2.70
C HIS A 249 -7.96 3.03 -2.07
N PHE A 250 -8.36 4.14 -2.71
CA PHE A 250 -8.17 5.50 -2.20
C PHE A 250 -9.29 5.95 -1.27
N THR A 251 -10.42 5.22 -1.20
CA THR A 251 -11.64 5.59 -0.47
C THR A 251 -11.38 6.22 0.91
N GLN A 252 -10.44 5.68 1.69
CA GLN A 252 -10.12 6.21 3.02
C GLN A 252 -9.51 7.61 2.95
N ASP A 253 -8.59 7.85 2.00
CA ASP A 253 -7.75 9.06 1.89
C ASP A 253 -8.21 10.05 0.82
N LEU A 254 -9.18 9.68 -0.01
CA LEU A 254 -9.60 10.50 -1.15
C LEU A 254 -10.06 11.90 -0.73
N GLY A 255 -10.83 12.01 0.36
CA GLY A 255 -11.30 13.32 0.86
C GLY A 255 -10.15 14.26 1.21
N VAL A 256 -9.20 13.79 2.03
CA VAL A 256 -8.06 14.62 2.46
C VAL A 256 -7.10 14.93 1.31
N MET A 257 -6.97 14.02 0.34
CA MET A 257 -6.21 14.27 -0.88
C MET A 257 -6.85 15.38 -1.72
N LEU A 258 -8.16 15.32 -1.98
CA LEU A 258 -8.85 16.33 -2.76
C LEU A 258 -8.80 17.70 -2.09
N ASP A 259 -8.98 17.76 -0.77
CA ASP A 259 -8.88 19.02 -0.02
C ASP A 259 -7.46 19.60 -0.13
N TYR A 260 -6.42 18.81 0.15
CA TYR A 260 -5.03 19.26 0.03
C TYR A 260 -4.69 19.74 -1.39
N LEU A 261 -5.06 18.97 -2.42
CA LEU A 261 -4.77 19.31 -3.81
C LEU A 261 -5.56 20.53 -4.30
N THR A 262 -6.77 20.74 -3.76
CA THR A 262 -7.53 21.98 -3.99
C THR A 262 -6.81 23.17 -3.36
N ASP A 263 -6.40 23.05 -2.10
CA ASP A 263 -5.72 24.12 -1.35
C ASP A 263 -4.38 24.51 -2.00
N LYS A 264 -3.67 23.55 -2.60
CA LYS A 264 -2.45 23.79 -3.39
C LYS A 264 -2.72 24.22 -4.84
N GLY A 265 -3.98 24.34 -5.26
CA GLY A 265 -4.36 24.82 -6.60
C GLY A 265 -4.03 23.86 -7.76
N LEU A 266 -3.96 22.56 -7.46
CA LEU A 266 -3.74 21.46 -8.43
C LEU A 266 -5.07 20.85 -8.92
N ILE A 267 -6.14 20.99 -8.13
CA ILE A 267 -7.50 20.63 -8.50
C ILE A 267 -8.37 21.88 -8.44
N ASN A 268 -9.20 22.08 -9.45
CA ASN A 268 -10.19 23.15 -9.46
C ASN A 268 -11.50 22.66 -8.85
N VAL A 269 -12.21 23.56 -8.17
CA VAL A 269 -13.53 23.32 -7.61
C VAL A 269 -14.57 24.17 -8.32
N CYS A 270 -15.71 23.58 -8.66
CA CYS A 270 -16.85 24.27 -9.23
C CYS A 270 -18.13 23.99 -8.43
N GLN A 271 -19.10 24.91 -8.53
CA GLN A 271 -20.43 24.76 -7.95
C GLN A 271 -21.38 24.20 -8.99
N ILE A 272 -22.09 23.13 -8.64
CA ILE A 272 -23.12 22.51 -9.48
C ILE A 272 -24.47 22.76 -8.79
N GLU A 273 -25.40 23.38 -9.51
CA GLU A 273 -26.71 23.74 -8.95
C GLU A 273 -27.48 22.53 -8.41
N THR A 274 -28.10 22.70 -7.24
CA THR A 274 -29.10 21.74 -6.73
C THR A 274 -30.51 22.29 -6.89
N LYS A 275 -31.51 21.44 -6.62
CA LYS A 275 -32.92 21.87 -6.56
C LYS A 275 -33.20 22.84 -5.41
N GLY A 276 -32.33 22.90 -4.39
CA GLY A 276 -32.45 23.81 -3.25
C GLY A 276 -31.81 25.17 -3.55
N GLN A 277 -32.50 26.26 -3.21
CA GLN A 277 -31.93 27.60 -3.33
C GLN A 277 -30.66 27.72 -2.45
N ALA A 278 -29.58 28.25 -3.03
CA ALA A 278 -28.30 28.51 -2.36
C ALA A 278 -27.52 27.28 -1.85
N VAL A 279 -27.91 26.06 -2.24
CA VAL A 279 -27.12 24.84 -1.99
C VAL A 279 -26.58 24.31 -3.32
N TYR A 280 -25.28 24.03 -3.36
CA TYR A 280 -24.59 23.55 -4.55
C TYR A 280 -23.87 22.24 -4.23
N HIS A 281 -23.86 21.30 -5.17
CA HIS A 281 -22.88 20.22 -5.12
C HIS A 281 -21.49 20.79 -5.41
N ARG A 282 -20.49 20.28 -4.69
CA ARG A 282 -19.08 20.58 -4.97
C ARG A 282 -18.58 19.63 -6.06
N GLY A 283 -18.23 20.19 -7.20
CA GLY A 283 -17.59 19.48 -8.31
C GLY A 283 -16.07 19.69 -8.29
N TYR A 284 -15.33 18.69 -8.76
CA TYR A 284 -13.87 18.68 -8.85
C TYR A 284 -13.46 18.47 -10.30
N SER A 285 -12.47 19.21 -10.78
CA SER A 285 -11.95 19.07 -12.14
C SER A 285 -10.43 19.15 -12.13
N PHE A 286 -9.78 18.32 -12.93
CA PHE A 286 -8.34 18.40 -13.11
C PHE A 286 -7.96 19.74 -13.73
N LYS A 287 -6.91 20.38 -13.21
CA LYS A 287 -6.38 21.62 -13.78
C LYS A 287 -5.57 21.27 -15.02
N LYS A 288 -6.16 21.44 -16.21
CA LYS A 288 -5.40 21.47 -17.46
C LYS A 288 -4.53 22.74 -17.42
N ASP A 289 -3.22 22.59 -17.48
CA ASP A 289 -2.35 23.75 -17.68
C ASP A 289 -2.74 24.41 -19.00
N ILE A 290 -3.29 25.62 -18.89
CA ILE A 290 -3.42 26.54 -20.01
C ILE A 290 -2.05 27.18 -20.14
N ASP A 291 -1.12 26.51 -20.84
CA ASP A 291 0.06 27.12 -21.46
C ASP A 291 0.77 26.11 -22.38
N SER A 292 0.26 25.99 -23.61
CA SER A 292 1.05 25.53 -24.78
C SER A 292 0.50 26.10 -26.08
N ASP A 293 0.01 27.35 -26.06
CA ASP A 293 -0.26 28.14 -27.26
C ASP A 293 0.15 29.61 -27.00
N SER A 294 1.46 29.87 -27.15
CA SER A 294 2.01 31.19 -27.45
C SER A 294 3.38 31.06 -28.11
#